data_AF-A0A351CCW1-F1
#
_entry.id   AF-A0A351CCW1-F1
#
_cell.length_a   1.000
_cell.length_b   1.000
_cell.length_c   1.000
_cell.angle_alpha   90.00
_cell.angle_beta   90.00
_cell.angle_gamma   90.00
#
_symmetry.space_group_name_H-M   'P 1'
#
loop_
_entity.id
_entity.type
_entity.pdbx_description
1 polymer ?
#
loop_
_entity_poly.entity_id
_entity_poly.type
_entity_poly.pdbx_seq_one_letter_code
_entity_poly.pdbx_strand_id
1 'polypeptide(L)'
;ADQLKDKNNAYQWIIDLHEEYPSDIGVLSPIILNLICLEPGQAMFLPAGTLHAYLDGVGIELMANSDNVLRGGLTPKHVDVKELLDVLNFEERDVNILKMEKINPCEYQYESHAQEFSLSVVEVKTDMNYYSPDKRCVEILLCTDGDAVIVDLAENKSVHIKKGMSILISAVVKKYSIKGDAVLYKAAVPI
;
A
#
# COMPACT_ATOMS: atom_id res chain seq x y z
N ALA A 1 17.63 -16.41 -25.81
CA ALA A 1 16.41 -16.86 -25.10
C ALA A 1 16.51 -16.60 -23.60
N ASP A 2 17.68 -16.71 -22.96
CA ASP A 2 17.82 -16.51 -21.50
C ASP A 2 18.28 -15.12 -21.01
N GLN A 3 18.23 -14.08 -21.88
CA GLN A 3 18.63 -12.71 -21.51
C GLN A 3 17.47 -11.78 -21.12
N LEU A 4 16.22 -12.27 -21.09
CA LEU A 4 15.03 -11.45 -20.83
C LEU A 4 14.56 -11.49 -19.36
N LYS A 5 15.34 -12.07 -18.44
CA LYS A 5 15.01 -12.16 -17.00
C LYS A 5 15.32 -10.88 -16.21
N ASP A 6 15.37 -9.74 -16.88
CA ASP A 6 15.31 -8.47 -16.20
C ASP A 6 13.83 -8.11 -16.04
N LYS A 7 13.31 -8.04 -14.81
CA LYS A 7 11.89 -7.73 -14.53
C LYS A 7 11.48 -6.33 -15.04
N ASN A 8 12.46 -5.51 -15.44
CA ASN A 8 12.29 -4.21 -16.08
C ASN A 8 12.42 -4.24 -17.61
N ASN A 9 12.25 -5.40 -18.25
CA ASN A 9 12.24 -5.48 -19.70
C ASN A 9 10.89 -5.03 -20.28
N ALA A 10 10.83 -3.77 -20.70
CA ALA A 10 9.64 -3.18 -21.32
C ALA A 10 9.09 -3.97 -22.52
N TYR A 11 9.95 -4.61 -23.32
CA TYR A 11 9.49 -5.37 -24.48
C TYR A 11 8.73 -6.63 -24.10
N GLN A 12 9.14 -7.31 -23.02
CA GLN A 12 8.41 -8.48 -22.52
C GLN A 12 7.05 -8.05 -21.99
N TRP A 13 7.00 -6.97 -21.21
CA TRP A 13 5.73 -6.42 -20.71
C TRP A 13 4.79 -6.00 -21.83
N ILE A 14 5.28 -5.44 -22.95
CA ILE A 14 4.43 -5.12 -24.11
C ILE A 14 3.79 -6.39 -24.67
N ILE A 15 4.54 -7.48 -24.79
CA ILE A 15 4.02 -8.77 -25.30
C ILE A 15 2.96 -9.30 -24.34
N ASP A 16 3.28 -9.39 -23.05
CA ASP A 16 2.38 -9.93 -22.03
C ASP A 16 1.08 -9.10 -21.94
N LEU A 17 1.20 -7.76 -21.95
CA LEU A 17 0.04 -6.86 -21.96
C LEU A 17 -0.78 -6.96 -23.26
N HIS A 18 -0.15 -7.23 -24.40
CA HIS A 18 -0.87 -7.41 -25.67
C HIS A 18 -1.68 -8.71 -25.69
N GLU A 19 -1.20 -9.78 -25.05
CA GLU A 19 -1.94 -11.02 -24.90
C GLU A 19 -3.21 -10.81 -24.05
N GLU A 20 -3.11 -10.05 -22.97
CA GLU A 20 -4.23 -9.74 -22.06
C GLU A 20 -5.18 -8.65 -22.60
N TYR A 21 -4.63 -7.62 -23.25
CA TYR A 21 -5.36 -6.46 -23.76
C TYR A 21 -5.14 -6.28 -25.26
N PRO A 22 -5.62 -7.21 -26.10
CA PRO A 22 -5.41 -7.16 -27.53
C PRO A 22 -6.04 -5.89 -28.12
N SER A 23 -5.26 -5.18 -28.94
CA SER A 23 -5.64 -3.92 -29.61
C SER A 23 -5.83 -2.69 -28.69
N ASP A 24 -5.49 -2.77 -27.41
CA ASP A 24 -5.46 -1.60 -26.52
C ASP A 24 -4.15 -0.81 -26.73
N ILE A 25 -4.22 0.51 -26.84
CA ILE A 25 -3.02 1.36 -27.03
C ILE A 25 -2.11 1.39 -25.79
N GLY A 26 -2.69 1.15 -24.61
CA GLY A 26 -2.00 1.11 -23.32
C GLY A 26 -0.96 0.00 -23.22
N VAL A 27 -0.96 -0.98 -24.13
CA VAL A 27 0.09 -2.02 -24.21
C VAL A 27 1.48 -1.42 -24.45
N LEU A 28 1.55 -0.20 -25.00
CA LEU A 28 2.80 0.54 -25.21
C LEU A 28 3.24 1.35 -23.96
N SER A 29 2.45 1.36 -22.88
CA SER A 29 2.81 2.09 -21.65
C SER A 29 4.17 1.72 -21.04
N PRO A 30 4.69 0.46 -21.12
CA PRO A 30 6.00 0.11 -20.55
C PRO A 30 7.21 0.85 -21.14
N ILE A 31 7.08 1.45 -22.33
CA ILE A 31 8.16 2.25 -22.94
C ILE A 31 7.99 3.76 -22.72
N ILE A 32 6.90 4.17 -22.07
CA ILE A 32 6.56 5.57 -21.77
C ILE A 32 6.64 5.83 -20.26
N LEU A 33 6.21 4.87 -19.45
CA LEU A 33 6.16 4.97 -17.99
C LEU A 33 7.30 4.19 -17.34
N ASN A 34 7.66 4.59 -16.12
CA ASN A 34 8.63 3.90 -15.30
C ASN A 34 8.15 2.48 -14.93
N LEU A 35 8.96 1.47 -15.25
CA LEU A 35 8.77 0.10 -14.76
C LEU A 35 9.47 -0.06 -13.41
N ILE A 36 8.67 -0.38 -12.39
CA ILE A 36 9.11 -0.39 -11.00
C ILE A 36 8.68 -1.70 -10.36
N CYS A 37 9.65 -2.46 -9.84
CA CYS A 37 9.41 -3.64 -9.02
C CYS A 37 9.71 -3.29 -7.57
N LEU A 38 8.69 -3.30 -6.70
CA LEU A 38 8.87 -3.11 -5.27
C LEU A 38 9.23 -4.42 -4.59
N GLU A 39 10.26 -4.39 -3.77
CA GLU A 39 10.59 -5.50 -2.87
C GLU A 39 9.68 -5.48 -1.63
N PRO A 40 9.45 -6.62 -0.96
CA PRO A 40 8.68 -6.67 0.28
C PRO A 40 9.16 -5.62 1.30
N GLY A 41 8.22 -4.84 1.83
CA GLY A 41 8.51 -3.75 2.77
C GLY A 41 8.84 -2.41 2.12
N GLN A 42 9.03 -2.34 0.80
CA GLN A 42 9.07 -1.09 0.06
C GLN A 42 7.66 -0.59 -0.27
N ALA A 43 7.52 0.72 -0.43
CA ALA A 43 6.27 1.36 -0.83
C ALA A 43 6.52 2.49 -1.82
N MET A 44 5.44 2.99 -2.43
CA MET A 44 5.44 4.24 -3.19
C MET A 44 4.21 5.05 -2.83
N PHE A 45 4.34 6.37 -2.89
CA PHE A 45 3.22 7.28 -2.79
C PHE A 45 2.86 7.81 -4.17
N LEU A 46 1.60 7.68 -4.57
CA LEU A 46 1.09 8.07 -5.87
C LEU A 46 0.19 9.31 -5.72
N PRO A 47 0.70 10.52 -5.96
CA PRO A 47 -0.12 11.72 -5.87
C PRO A 47 -1.09 11.83 -7.06
N ALA A 48 -2.12 12.66 -6.91
CA ALA A 48 -3.08 12.94 -7.97
C ALA A 48 -2.41 13.39 -9.28
N GLY A 49 -3.03 13.03 -10.41
CA GLY A 49 -2.51 13.33 -11.75
C GLY A 49 -1.35 12.44 -12.21
N THR A 50 -0.97 11.42 -11.45
CA THR A 50 0.08 10.45 -11.84
C THR A 50 -0.53 9.25 -12.55
N LEU A 51 -0.20 9.05 -13.82
CA LEU A 51 -0.61 7.85 -14.56
C LEU A 51 0.19 6.64 -14.06
N HIS A 52 -0.50 5.56 -13.68
CA HIS A 52 0.12 4.34 -13.18
C HIS A 52 -0.75 3.12 -13.46
N ALA A 53 -0.14 1.94 -13.41
CA ALA A 53 -0.81 0.65 -13.46
C ALA A 53 -0.07 -0.36 -12.58
N TYR A 54 -0.81 -1.21 -11.87
CA TYR A 54 -0.25 -2.36 -11.18
C TYR A 54 -0.28 -3.56 -12.12
N LEU A 55 0.89 -4.18 -12.33
CA LEU A 55 1.06 -5.23 -13.36
C LEU A 55 1.04 -6.63 -12.77
N ASP A 56 1.82 -6.88 -11.71
CA ASP A 56 1.96 -8.19 -11.07
C ASP A 56 2.36 -8.06 -9.59
N GLY A 57 2.02 -9.08 -8.81
CA GLY A 57 2.38 -9.19 -7.40
C GLY A 57 1.26 -8.88 -6.41
N VAL A 58 1.63 -8.73 -5.14
CA VAL A 58 0.71 -8.44 -4.03
C VAL A 58 1.31 -7.31 -3.20
N GLY A 59 0.48 -6.32 -2.88
CA GLY A 59 0.86 -5.18 -2.05
C GLY A 59 -0.27 -4.75 -1.11
N ILE A 60 0.07 -3.87 -0.18
CA ILE A 60 -0.92 -3.14 0.62
C ILE A 60 -1.19 -1.82 -0.09
N GLU A 61 -2.45 -1.58 -0.41
CA GLU A 61 -2.93 -0.31 -0.95
C GLU A 61 -3.74 0.43 0.12
N LEU A 62 -3.43 1.71 0.32
CA LEU A 62 -4.18 2.61 1.17
C LEU A 62 -4.40 3.92 0.42
N MET A 63 -5.66 4.35 0.38
CA MET A 63 -6.09 5.50 -0.41
C MET A 63 -7.08 6.35 0.37
N ALA A 64 -7.23 7.61 -0.05
CA ALA A 64 -8.34 8.44 0.40
C ALA A 64 -9.67 7.83 -0.07
N ASN A 65 -10.77 8.16 0.62
CA ASN A 65 -12.11 7.69 0.25
C ASN A 65 -12.59 8.34 -1.06
N SER A 66 -12.16 7.79 -2.18
CA SER A 66 -12.50 8.22 -3.53
C SER A 66 -12.49 7.01 -4.46
N ASP A 67 -13.47 6.93 -5.35
CA ASP A 67 -13.54 5.96 -6.44
C ASP A 67 -13.42 6.64 -7.82
N ASN A 68 -13.03 7.91 -7.84
CA ASN A 68 -12.77 8.66 -9.08
C ASN A 68 -11.54 8.07 -9.79
N VAL A 69 -11.78 7.42 -10.93
CA VAL A 69 -10.73 6.82 -11.76
C VAL A 69 -10.92 7.23 -13.21
N LEU A 70 -9.97 8.03 -13.71
CA LEU A 70 -9.76 8.23 -15.15
C LEU A 70 -8.78 7.18 -15.65
N ARG A 71 -9.15 6.48 -16.72
CA ARG A 71 -8.37 5.36 -17.27
C ARG A 71 -7.50 5.86 -18.43
N GLY A 72 -6.27 5.35 -18.53
CA GLY A 72 -5.35 5.66 -19.63
C GLY A 72 -5.14 4.54 -20.66
N GLY A 73 -5.81 3.40 -20.50
CA GLY A 73 -5.64 2.20 -21.32
C GLY A 73 -5.65 0.94 -20.47
N LEU A 74 -5.24 -0.18 -21.06
CA LEU A 74 -5.24 -1.52 -20.44
C LEU A 74 -6.60 -1.87 -19.84
N THR A 75 -7.67 -1.59 -20.60
CA THR A 75 -9.03 -1.73 -20.06
C THR A 75 -10.07 -1.87 -21.16
N PRO A 76 -11.09 -2.73 -20.97
CA PRO A 76 -12.26 -2.76 -21.85
C PRO A 76 -13.28 -1.67 -21.52
N LYS A 77 -13.08 -0.90 -20.43
CA LYS A 77 -14.00 0.13 -19.97
C LYS A 77 -13.81 1.45 -20.73
N HIS A 78 -14.73 2.39 -20.53
CA HIS A 78 -14.63 3.72 -21.13
C HIS A 78 -13.34 4.45 -20.73
N VAL A 79 -12.72 5.09 -21.73
CA VAL A 79 -11.54 5.94 -21.63
C VAL A 79 -11.92 7.33 -22.13
N ASP A 80 -12.00 8.30 -21.21
CA ASP A 80 -12.16 9.72 -21.56
C ASP A 80 -10.78 10.33 -21.77
N VAL A 81 -10.30 10.29 -23.02
CA VAL A 81 -8.96 10.77 -23.37
C VAL A 81 -8.83 12.26 -23.13
N LYS A 82 -9.87 13.05 -23.40
CA LYS A 82 -9.79 14.51 -23.27
C LYS A 82 -9.62 14.88 -21.79
N GLU A 83 -10.50 14.36 -20.94
CA GLU A 83 -10.43 14.66 -19.50
C GLU A 83 -9.12 14.15 -18.89
N LEU A 84 -8.65 12.96 -19.31
CA LEU A 84 -7.37 12.45 -18.86
C LEU A 84 -6.21 13.43 -19.17
N LEU A 85 -6.13 13.92 -20.40
CA LEU A 85 -5.08 14.86 -20.80
C LEU A 85 -5.18 16.20 -20.07
N ASP A 86 -6.39 16.61 -19.65
CA ASP A 86 -6.62 17.86 -18.91
C ASP A 86 -6.13 17.77 -17.44
N VAL A 87 -6.03 16.58 -16.85
CA VAL A 87 -5.66 16.40 -15.42
C VAL A 87 -4.29 15.76 -15.18
N LEU A 88 -3.69 15.12 -16.19
CA LEU A 88 -2.39 14.46 -16.03
C LEU A 88 -1.27 15.48 -15.80
N ASN A 89 -0.35 15.13 -14.89
CA ASN A 89 0.95 15.80 -14.83
C ASN A 89 1.95 15.06 -15.72
N PHE A 90 2.47 15.75 -16.74
CA PHE A 90 3.43 15.22 -17.72
C PHE A 90 4.91 15.47 -17.34
N GLU A 91 5.17 16.06 -16.19
CA GLU A 91 6.54 16.23 -15.69
C GLU A 91 7.17 14.87 -15.40
N GLU A 92 8.40 14.68 -15.85
CA GLU A 92 9.23 13.54 -15.47
C GLU A 92 9.45 13.57 -13.94
N ARG A 93 9.35 12.40 -13.31
CA ARG A 93 9.53 12.26 -11.88
C ARG A 93 10.50 11.13 -11.58
N ASP A 94 11.43 11.43 -10.68
CA ASP A 94 12.24 10.41 -10.04
C ASP A 94 11.35 9.43 -9.28
N VAL A 95 11.67 8.15 -9.41
CA VAL A 95 10.98 7.10 -8.68
C VAL A 95 11.46 7.12 -7.22
N ASN A 96 10.64 7.66 -6.33
CA ASN A 96 10.91 7.62 -4.90
C ASN A 96 10.35 6.33 -4.26
N ILE A 97 11.22 5.35 -4.03
CA ILE A 97 10.88 4.14 -3.30
C ILE A 97 10.98 4.43 -1.80
N LEU A 98 9.84 4.42 -1.13
CA LEU A 98 9.72 4.62 0.30
C LEU A 98 10.18 3.38 1.05
N LYS A 99 10.91 3.61 2.14
CA LYS A 99 11.26 2.60 3.14
C LYS A 99 10.60 2.98 4.46
N MET A 100 10.38 1.97 5.30
CA MET A 100 9.83 2.18 6.62
C MET A 100 10.84 2.88 7.53
N GLU A 101 10.42 3.94 8.22
CA GLU A 101 11.18 4.64 9.23
C GLU A 101 10.77 4.17 10.63
N LYS A 102 11.75 3.90 11.50
CA LYS A 102 11.46 3.39 12.84
C LYS A 102 10.92 4.50 13.75
N ILE A 103 9.71 4.30 14.29
CA ILE A 103 9.06 5.23 15.24
C ILE A 103 9.32 4.80 16.69
N ASN A 104 9.22 3.50 16.96
CA ASN A 104 9.49 2.92 18.28
C ASN A 104 10.00 1.47 18.13
N PRO A 105 10.31 0.72 19.21
CA PRO A 105 10.86 -0.63 19.09
C PRO A 105 10.06 -1.61 18.22
N CYS A 106 8.74 -1.45 18.16
CA CYS A 106 7.81 -2.35 17.47
C CYS A 106 7.11 -1.71 16.26
N GLU A 107 7.24 -0.40 16.02
CA GLU A 107 6.47 0.30 15.00
C GLU A 107 7.37 1.08 14.05
N TYR A 108 7.10 0.92 12.76
CA TYR A 108 7.77 1.60 11.67
C TYR A 108 6.73 2.25 10.76
N GLN A 109 6.99 3.44 10.23
CA GLN A 109 6.01 4.20 9.46
C GLN A 109 6.56 4.51 8.06
N TYR A 110 5.69 4.49 7.06
CA TYR A 110 6.01 5.03 5.74
C TYR A 110 5.76 6.53 5.73
N GLU A 111 6.71 7.30 5.21
CA GLU A 111 6.50 8.72 4.95
C GLU A 111 5.41 8.91 3.90
N SER A 112 4.44 9.78 4.18
CA SER A 112 3.39 10.13 3.24
C SER A 112 2.99 11.58 3.44
N HIS A 113 2.63 12.26 2.34
CA HIS A 113 2.06 13.61 2.37
C HIS A 113 0.52 13.59 2.38
N ALA A 114 -0.10 12.42 2.50
CA ALA A 114 -1.55 12.29 2.63
C ALA A 114 -2.04 12.94 3.95
N GLN A 115 -3.14 13.69 3.87
CA GLN A 115 -3.80 14.23 5.06
C GLN A 115 -4.87 13.25 5.58
N GLU A 116 -5.31 12.35 4.72
CA GLU A 116 -6.44 11.46 4.93
C GLU A 116 -6.01 10.17 5.64
N PHE A 117 -4.74 9.77 5.54
CA PHE A 117 -4.26 8.52 6.07
C PHE A 117 -2.76 8.52 6.43
N SER A 118 -2.39 7.61 7.31
CA SER A 118 -1.01 7.19 7.56
C SER A 118 -0.94 5.66 7.59
N LEU A 119 0.21 5.12 7.18
CA LEU A 119 0.46 3.68 7.16
C LEU A 119 1.71 3.36 7.98
N SER A 120 1.56 2.52 8.98
CA SER A 120 2.68 1.94 9.74
C SER A 120 2.61 0.42 9.74
N VAL A 121 3.74 -0.19 10.11
CA VAL A 121 3.92 -1.62 10.31
C VAL A 121 4.28 -1.82 11.77
N VAL A 122 3.47 -2.63 12.46
CA VAL A 122 3.70 -3.06 13.83
C VAL A 122 4.22 -4.49 13.80
N GLU A 123 5.46 -4.67 14.25
CA GLU A 123 6.12 -5.95 14.40
C GLU A 123 6.22 -6.28 15.90
N VAL A 124 5.63 -7.40 16.29
CA VAL A 124 5.72 -7.94 17.65
C VAL A 124 6.40 -9.30 17.63
N LYS A 125 7.16 -9.58 18.69
CA LYS A 125 7.80 -10.88 18.96
C LYS A 125 7.46 -11.31 20.38
N THR A 126 7.66 -12.58 20.71
CA THR A 126 7.25 -13.16 22.01
C THR A 126 7.76 -12.35 23.21
N ASP A 127 8.95 -11.77 23.10
CA ASP A 127 9.59 -10.99 24.18
C ASP A 127 9.38 -9.46 24.04
N MET A 128 8.64 -9.01 23.01
CA MET A 128 8.48 -7.61 22.68
C MET A 128 7.02 -7.26 22.38
N ASN A 129 6.38 -6.60 23.35
CA ASN A 129 4.99 -6.18 23.26
C ASN A 129 4.88 -4.76 22.71
N TYR A 130 3.94 -4.56 21.79
CA TYR A 130 3.54 -3.22 21.36
C TYR A 130 2.56 -2.60 22.36
N TYR A 131 2.68 -1.30 22.58
CA TYR A 131 1.70 -0.49 23.29
C TYR A 131 1.34 0.71 22.43
N SER A 132 0.04 0.97 22.26
CA SER A 132 -0.43 2.12 21.49
C SER A 132 -0.04 3.44 22.17
N PRO A 133 0.19 4.52 21.40
CA PRO A 133 0.38 5.86 21.96
C PRO A 133 -0.89 6.34 22.68
N ASP A 134 -0.73 7.28 23.62
CA ASP A 134 -1.87 7.87 24.34
C ASP A 134 -2.73 8.77 23.43
N LYS A 135 -2.09 9.48 22.49
CA LYS A 135 -2.77 10.24 21.44
C LYS A 135 -2.94 9.31 20.23
N ARG A 136 -4.17 8.87 19.97
CA ARG A 136 -4.53 8.00 18.84
C ARG A 136 -5.91 8.34 18.27
N CYS A 137 -6.18 7.86 17.06
CA CYS A 137 -7.45 8.01 16.36
C CYS A 137 -8.03 6.62 16.06
N VAL A 138 -8.99 6.52 15.14
CA VAL A 138 -9.45 5.21 14.65
C VAL A 138 -8.33 4.54 13.85
N GLU A 139 -8.15 3.25 14.06
CA GLU A 139 -7.09 2.48 13.40
C GLU A 139 -7.67 1.20 12.80
N ILE A 140 -7.19 0.79 11.63
CA ILE A 140 -7.44 -0.52 11.05
C ILE A 140 -6.12 -1.28 11.07
N LEU A 141 -6.12 -2.46 11.69
CA LEU A 141 -4.97 -3.37 11.70
C LEU A 141 -5.26 -4.55 10.78
N LEU A 142 -4.32 -4.88 9.90
CA LEU A 142 -4.33 -6.08 9.05
C LEU A 142 -3.12 -6.93 9.41
N CYS A 143 -3.35 -8.16 9.88
CA CYS A 143 -2.27 -9.11 10.16
C CYS A 143 -1.85 -9.81 8.86
N THR A 144 -0.63 -9.53 8.41
CA THR A 144 -0.07 -10.10 7.17
C THR A 144 0.82 -11.31 7.44
N ASP A 145 1.29 -11.47 8.68
CA ASP A 145 2.04 -12.66 9.08
C ASP A 145 1.90 -12.97 10.57
N GLY A 146 1.99 -14.26 10.91
CA GLY A 146 1.94 -14.75 12.28
C GLY A 146 0.57 -14.64 12.97
N ASP A 147 0.62 -14.55 14.31
CA ASP A 147 -0.55 -14.41 15.17
C ASP A 147 -0.24 -13.63 16.46
N ALA A 148 -1.25 -12.90 16.92
CA ALA A 148 -1.14 -12.04 18.10
C ALA A 148 -2.48 -11.92 18.84
N VAL A 149 -2.39 -11.40 20.05
CA VAL A 149 -3.53 -11.00 20.88
C VAL A 149 -3.47 -9.50 21.08
N ILE A 150 -4.56 -8.83 20.73
CA ILE A 150 -4.77 -7.41 20.99
C ILE A 150 -5.60 -7.28 22.25
N VAL A 151 -5.15 -6.47 23.21
CA VAL A 151 -5.82 -6.30 24.51
C VAL A 151 -6.12 -4.82 24.76
N ASP A 152 -7.40 -4.48 24.93
CA ASP A 152 -7.84 -3.20 25.49
C ASP A 152 -7.44 -3.15 26.96
N LEU A 153 -6.56 -2.20 27.32
CA LEU A 153 -6.01 -2.11 28.67
C LEU A 153 -6.97 -1.51 29.69
N ALA A 154 -8.05 -0.84 29.26
CA ALA A 154 -9.06 -0.27 30.14
C ALA A 154 -10.14 -1.29 30.50
N GLU A 155 -10.64 -2.03 29.50
CA GLU A 155 -11.72 -3.00 29.71
C GLU A 155 -11.23 -4.44 29.89
N ASN A 156 -9.93 -4.69 29.72
CA ASN A 156 -9.30 -6.01 29.73
C ASN A 156 -9.98 -7.00 28.76
N LYS A 157 -10.50 -6.47 27.65
CA LYS A 157 -11.06 -7.27 26.55
C LYS A 157 -9.95 -7.60 25.57
N SER A 158 -9.93 -8.83 25.07
CA SER A 158 -8.94 -9.30 24.12
C SER A 158 -9.56 -9.85 22.85
N VAL A 159 -8.83 -9.70 21.75
CA VAL A 159 -9.16 -10.28 20.45
C VAL A 159 -7.92 -10.94 19.87
N HIS A 160 -8.07 -12.19 19.43
CA HIS A 160 -7.02 -12.88 18.69
C HIS A 160 -7.06 -12.45 17.23
N ILE A 161 -5.89 -12.16 16.67
CA ILE A 161 -5.71 -11.85 15.26
C ILE A 161 -4.62 -12.77 14.70
N LYS A 162 -4.88 -13.34 13.52
CA LYS A 162 -3.95 -14.18 12.78
C LYS A 162 -3.83 -13.68 11.35
N LYS A 163 -2.81 -14.15 10.64
CA LYS A 163 -2.61 -13.86 9.22
C LYS A 163 -3.92 -13.92 8.40
N GLY A 164 -4.16 -12.87 7.63
CA GLY A 164 -5.35 -12.69 6.80
C GLY A 164 -6.55 -12.07 7.51
N MET A 165 -6.47 -11.79 8.82
CA MET A 165 -7.52 -11.09 9.55
C MET A 165 -7.23 -9.60 9.68
N SER A 166 -8.30 -8.80 9.67
CA SER A 166 -8.26 -7.38 10.00
C SER A 166 -9.18 -7.05 11.18
N ILE A 167 -8.85 -5.98 11.91
CA ILE A 167 -9.67 -5.46 13.00
C ILE A 167 -9.69 -3.93 12.99
N LEU A 168 -10.82 -3.34 13.36
CA LEU A 168 -10.97 -1.92 13.62
C LEU A 168 -10.77 -1.66 15.12
N ILE A 169 -9.83 -0.79 15.47
CA ILE A 169 -9.67 -0.28 16.83
C ILE A 169 -10.34 1.09 16.91
N SER A 170 -11.52 1.12 17.53
CA SER A 170 -12.32 2.33 17.73
C SER A 170 -11.52 3.44 18.44
N ALA A 171 -11.78 4.70 18.08
CA ALA A 171 -11.19 5.87 18.74
C ALA A 171 -11.57 5.98 20.25
N VAL A 172 -12.61 5.26 20.70
CA VAL A 172 -12.99 5.22 22.12
C VAL A 172 -12.00 4.42 22.97
N VAL A 173 -11.31 3.43 22.37
CA VAL A 173 -10.26 2.64 23.03
C VAL A 173 -9.07 3.56 23.30
N LYS A 174 -8.82 3.84 24.57
CA LYS A 174 -7.78 4.79 24.97
C LYS A 174 -6.38 4.23 24.80
N LYS A 175 -6.20 2.96 25.16
CA LYS A 175 -4.90 2.30 25.09
C LYS A 175 -5.07 0.80 24.91
N TYR A 176 -4.26 0.23 24.03
CA TYR A 176 -4.21 -1.22 23.83
C TYR A 176 -2.77 -1.71 23.76
N SER A 177 -2.60 -3.02 23.91
CA SER A 177 -1.34 -3.71 23.66
C SER A 177 -1.51 -4.81 22.63
N ILE A 178 -0.42 -5.15 21.93
CA ILE A 178 -0.36 -6.31 21.04
C ILE A 178 0.78 -7.21 21.52
N LYS A 179 0.50 -8.51 21.67
CA LYS A 179 1.46 -9.52 22.10
C LYS A 179 1.37 -10.75 21.21
N GLY A 180 2.51 -11.34 20.85
CA GLY A 180 2.56 -12.51 19.97
C GLY A 180 3.80 -12.50 19.10
N ASP A 181 3.75 -13.22 17.98
CA ASP A 181 4.75 -13.14 16.91
C ASP A 181 3.98 -12.85 15.62
N ALA A 182 3.96 -11.57 15.22
CA ALA A 182 3.13 -11.12 14.11
C ALA A 182 3.66 -9.83 13.46
N VAL A 183 3.29 -9.67 12.18
CA VAL A 183 3.44 -8.43 11.43
C VAL A 183 2.05 -7.89 11.10
N LEU A 184 1.77 -6.67 11.52
CA LEU A 184 0.50 -6.00 11.29
C LEU A 184 0.70 -4.68 10.55
N TYR A 185 0.01 -4.48 9.44
CA TYR A 185 -0.12 -3.16 8.82
C TYR A 185 -1.22 -2.38 9.54
N LYS A 186 -0.91 -1.16 9.96
CA LYS A 186 -1.79 -0.25 10.68
C LYS A 186 -2.10 0.97 9.82
N ALA A 187 -3.34 1.09 9.38
CA ALA A 187 -3.87 2.30 8.77
C ALA A 187 -4.50 3.19 9.85
N ALA A 188 -4.18 4.48 9.82
CA ALA A 188 -4.70 5.49 10.74
C ALA A 188 -4.89 6.83 10.01
N VAL A 189 -5.33 7.87 10.72
CA VAL A 189 -5.36 9.27 10.23
C VAL A 189 -4.30 10.08 10.98
N PRO A 190 -3.51 10.95 10.31
CA PRO A 190 -2.56 11.84 10.98
C PRO A 190 -3.22 12.74 12.04
N ILE A 191 -2.55 12.98 13.19
CA ILE A 191 -3.11 13.73 14.35
C ILE A 191 -2.18 14.81 14.89
#